data_AF-A0A939AKF8-F1
#
_entry.id   AF-A0A939AKF8-F1
#
_cell.length_a   1.000
_cell.length_b   1.000
_cell.length_c   1.000
_cell.angle_alpha   90.00
_cell.angle_beta   90.00
_cell.angle_gamma   90.00
#
_symmetry.space_group_name_H-M   'P 1'
#
loop_
_entity.id
_entity.type
_entity.pdbx_description
1 polymer ?
#
loop_
_entity_poly.entity_id
_entity_poly.type
_entity_poly.pdbx_seq_one_letter_code
_entity_poly.pdbx_strand_id
1 'polypeptide(L)'
;MSTRDNAVRIQLEIIQAKLGMTIHEMAEIVQRTKLTRANDIRWMIQREYELSHGDAKLLANAIVESQTPPALLIPAETHVHGASAAQQ
;
A
#
# COMPACT_ATOMS: atom_id res chain seq x y z
N MET A 1 9.15 16.37 -1.44
CA MET A 1 9.57 14.97 -1.59
C MET A 1 10.86 14.78 -0.81
N SER A 2 10.89 13.85 0.13
CA SER A 2 12.08 13.58 0.94
C SER A 2 13.01 12.63 0.17
N THR A 3 14.32 12.66 0.46
CA THR A 3 15.30 11.71 -0.12
C THR A 3 14.88 10.25 0.02
N ARG A 4 14.17 9.94 1.12
CA ARG A 4 13.59 8.62 1.39
C ARG A 4 12.48 8.22 0.41
N ASP A 5 11.61 9.15 0.02
CA ASP A 5 10.55 8.90 -0.97
C ASP A 5 11.15 8.56 -2.34
N ASN A 6 12.24 9.24 -2.70
CA ASN A 6 12.92 8.98 -3.98
C ASN A 6 13.57 7.59 -4.00
N ALA A 7 14.22 7.18 -2.91
CA ALA A 7 14.81 5.85 -2.80
C ALA A 7 13.76 4.73 -2.92
N VAL A 8 12.59 4.90 -2.29
CA VAL A 8 11.47 3.96 -2.40
C VAL A 8 10.98 3.84 -3.84
N ARG A 9 10.81 4.97 -4.53
CA ARG A 9 10.39 4.98 -5.94
C ARG A 9 11.38 4.25 -6.85
N ILE A 10 12.67 4.56 -6.73
CA ILE A 10 13.72 3.91 -7.53
C ILE A 10 13.72 2.40 -7.29
N GLN A 11 13.59 1.96 -6.04
CA GLN A 11 13.54 0.52 -5.74
C GLN A 11 12.31 -0.15 -6.35
N LEU A 12 11.14 0.49 -6.31
CA LEU A 12 9.94 -0.02 -6.99
C LEU A 12 10.11 -0.09 -8.52
N GLU A 13 10.79 0.89 -9.13
CA GLU A 13 11.09 0.85 -10.57
C GLU A 13 12.03 -0.30 -10.93
N ILE A 14 13.08 -0.53 -10.12
CA ILE A 14 14.00 -1.67 -10.30
C ILE A 14 13.26 -3.00 -10.17
N ILE A 15 12.37 -3.13 -9.19
CA ILE A 15 11.57 -4.35 -8.98
C ILE A 15 10.66 -4.59 -10.19
N GLN A 16 9.95 -3.57 -10.67
CA GLN A 16 9.10 -3.68 -11.87
C GLN A 16 9.92 -4.09 -13.11
N ALA A 17 11.10 -3.50 -13.30
CA ALA A 17 11.99 -3.87 -14.40
C ALA A 17 12.51 -5.30 -14.29
N LYS A 18 12.84 -5.78 -13.08
CA LYS A 18 13.23 -7.18 -12.84
C LYS A 18 12.11 -8.17 -13.13
N LEU A 19 10.89 -7.82 -12.76
CA LEU A 19 9.71 -8.66 -12.94
C LEU A 19 9.15 -8.60 -14.37
N GLY A 20 9.54 -7.58 -15.14
CA GLY A 20 8.97 -7.33 -16.47
C GLY A 20 7.49 -6.94 -16.43
N MET A 21 7.00 -6.46 -15.30
CA MET A 21 5.59 -6.11 -15.08
C MET A 21 5.46 -4.90 -14.16
N THR A 22 4.39 -4.15 -14.36
CA THR A 22 4.06 -2.97 -13.57
C THR A 22 3.39 -3.33 -12.25
N ILE A 23 3.40 -2.40 -11.29
CA ILE A 23 2.65 -2.55 -10.02
C ILE A 23 1.15 -2.79 -10.30
N HIS A 24 0.59 -2.16 -11.33
CA HIS A 24 -0.81 -2.33 -11.71
C HIS A 24 -1.11 -3.77 -12.15
N GLU A 25 -0.30 -4.32 -13.05
CA GLU A 25 -0.45 -5.72 -13.49
C GLU A 25 -0.30 -6.70 -12.33
N MET A 26 0.66 -6.44 -11.43
CA MET A 26 0.82 -7.25 -10.22
C MET A 26 -0.39 -7.11 -9.28
N ALA A 27 -0.95 -5.91 -9.15
CA ALA A 27 -2.13 -5.67 -8.34
C ALA A 27 -3.36 -6.40 -8.91
N GLU A 28 -3.52 -6.47 -10.23
CA GLU A 28 -4.57 -7.26 -10.89
C GLU A 28 -4.41 -8.75 -10.62
N ILE A 29 -3.18 -9.28 -10.67
CA ILE A 29 -2.89 -10.68 -10.30
C ILE A 29 -3.29 -10.94 -8.84
N VAL A 30 -2.89 -10.05 -7.92
CA VAL A 30 -3.23 -10.15 -6.50
C VAL A 30 -4.75 -10.03 -6.26
N GLN A 31 -5.45 -9.17 -6.98
CA GLN A 31 -6.90 -9.06 -6.88
C GLN A 31 -7.60 -10.37 -7.28
N ARG A 32 -7.08 -11.07 -8.29
CA ARG A 32 -7.60 -12.39 -8.72
C ARG A 32 -7.39 -13.47 -7.65
N THR A 33 -6.36 -13.34 -6.79
CA THR A 33 -6.14 -14.27 -5.66
C THR A 33 -6.99 -13.94 -4.43
N LYS A 34 -7.72 -12.82 -4.45
CA LYS A 34 -8.53 -12.30 -3.32
C LYS A 34 -7.72 -12.03 -2.04
N LEU A 35 -6.40 -11.90 -2.16
CA LEU A 35 -5.54 -11.54 -1.04
C LEU A 35 -5.65 -10.04 -0.76
N THR A 36 -6.04 -9.71 0.47
CA THR A 36 -6.22 -8.31 0.91
C THR A 36 -5.18 -7.87 1.95
N ARG A 37 -4.44 -8.81 2.54
CA ARG A 37 -3.45 -8.54 3.58
C ARG A 37 -2.06 -8.43 2.97
N ALA A 38 -1.35 -7.34 3.28
CA ALA A 38 0.03 -7.11 2.84
C ALA A 38 0.99 -8.28 3.19
N ASN A 39 0.76 -8.97 4.32
CA ASN A 39 1.58 -10.11 4.73
C ASN A 39 1.42 -11.33 3.79
N ASP A 40 0.19 -11.61 3.37
CA ASP A 40 -0.13 -12.74 2.52
C ASP A 40 0.29 -12.44 1.07
N ILE A 41 0.06 -11.19 0.62
CA ILE A 41 0.55 -10.68 -0.67
C ILE A 41 2.07 -10.78 -0.74
N ARG A 42 2.79 -10.32 0.30
CA ARG A 42 4.25 -10.43 0.39
C ARG A 42 4.71 -11.87 0.25
N TRP A 43 4.07 -12.79 0.99
CA TRP A 43 4.47 -14.20 0.96
C TRP A 43 4.24 -14.83 -0.42
N MET A 44 3.12 -14.50 -1.06
CA MET A 44 2.81 -14.92 -2.43
C MET A 44 3.88 -14.42 -3.42
N ILE A 45 4.13 -13.12 -3.48
CA ILE A 45 5.07 -12.55 -4.46
C ILE A 45 6.53 -12.95 -4.17
N GLN A 46 6.89 -13.15 -2.90
CA GLN A 46 8.20 -13.66 -2.53
C GLN A 46 8.42 -15.09 -3.04
N ARG A 47 7.39 -15.93 -2.93
CA ARG A 47 7.46 -17.33 -3.37
C ARG A 47 7.40 -17.45 -4.89
N GLU A 48 6.52 -16.69 -5.54
CA GLU A 48 6.24 -16.83 -6.97
C GLU A 48 7.30 -16.15 -7.85
N TYR A 49 7.84 -15.03 -7.39
CA TYR A 49 8.80 -14.22 -8.17
C TYR A 49 10.20 -14.19 -7.56
N GLU A 50 10.47 -15.07 -6.59
CA GLU A 50 11.76 -15.23 -5.91
C GLU A 50 12.36 -13.90 -5.39
N LEU A 51 11.48 -12.99 -4.95
CA LEU A 51 11.88 -11.67 -4.47
C LEU A 51 12.51 -11.75 -3.07
N SER A 52 13.51 -10.90 -2.84
CA SER A 52 14.04 -10.68 -1.49
C SER A 52 12.96 -10.13 -0.57
N HIS A 53 13.03 -10.44 0.73
CA HIS A 53 12.02 -10.03 1.71
C HIS A 53 11.77 -8.51 1.70
N GLY A 54 12.82 -7.70 1.51
CA GLY A 54 12.72 -6.24 1.41
C GLY A 54 11.90 -5.80 0.21
N ASP A 55 12.23 -6.30 -0.97
CA ASP A 55 11.56 -5.98 -2.24
C ASP A 55 10.10 -6.45 -2.23
N ALA A 56 9.86 -7.67 -1.76
CA ALA A 56 8.51 -8.20 -1.61
C ALA A 56 7.69 -7.35 -0.62
N LYS A 57 8.27 -6.94 0.51
CA LYS A 57 7.55 -6.08 1.48
C LYS A 57 7.20 -4.73 0.87
N LEU A 58 8.13 -4.14 0.12
CA LEU A 58 7.92 -2.86 -0.54
C LEU A 58 6.82 -2.93 -1.59
N LEU A 59 6.87 -3.95 -2.46
CA LEU A 59 5.89 -4.17 -3.51
C LEU A 59 4.50 -4.50 -2.94
N ALA A 60 4.41 -5.34 -1.90
CA ALA A 60 3.14 -5.66 -1.26
C ALA A 60 2.45 -4.43 -0.65
N ASN A 61 3.21 -3.53 -0.02
CA ASN A 61 2.66 -2.27 0.49
C ASN A 61 2.13 -1.39 -0.66
N ALA A 62 2.91 -1.21 -1.72
CA ALA A 62 2.49 -0.42 -2.88
C ALA A 62 1.21 -0.99 -3.53
N ILE A 63 1.07 -2.31 -3.59
CA ILE A 63 -0.14 -2.98 -4.10
C ILE A 63 -1.33 -2.71 -3.19
N VAL A 64 -1.20 -2.84 -1.87
CA VAL A 64 -2.29 -2.56 -0.92
C VAL A 64 -2.69 -1.08 -0.96
N GLU A 65 -1.72 -0.17 -1.03
CA GLU A 65 -1.96 1.26 -1.19
C GLU A 65 -2.72 1.56 -2.50
N SER A 66 -2.38 0.87 -3.60
CA SER A 66 -3.08 1.00 -4.87
C SER A 66 -4.52 0.45 -4.87
N GLN A 67 -4.80 -0.55 -4.03
CA GLN A 67 -6.11 -1.17 -3.91
C GLN A 67 -7.03 -0.45 -2.93
N THR A 68 -6.47 0.37 -2.04
CA THR A 68 -7.28 1.13 -1.08
C THR A 68 -7.81 2.37 -1.79
N PRO A 69 -9.13 2.48 -2.07
CA PRO A 69 -9.65 3.72 -2.61
C PRO A 69 -9.40 4.85 -1.60
N PRO A 70 -9.15 6.09 -2.07
CA PRO A 70 -8.91 7.26 -1.20
C PRO A 70 -10.09 7.64 -0.27
N ALA A 71 -11.12 6.80 -0.15
CA ALA A 71 -12.34 7.01 0.62
C ALA A 71 -12.30 6.49 2.07
N LEU A 72 -11.17 5.94 2.56
CA LEU A 72 -11.04 5.49 3.96
C LEU A 72 -10.10 6.35 4.82
N LEU A 73 -9.67 7.50 4.31
CA LEU A 73 -9.18 8.60 5.17
C LEU A 73 -10.39 9.38 5.72
N ILE A 74 -11.25 8.72 6.48
CA ILE A 74 -12.13 9.44 7.40
C ILE A 74 -11.20 9.90 8.52
N PRO A 75 -11.00 11.20 8.77
CA PRO A 75 -10.40 11.62 10.02
C PRO A 75 -11.36 11.16 11.13
N ALA A 76 -11.01 10.07 11.81
CA ALA A 76 -11.49 9.86 13.16
C ALA A 76 -11.09 11.12 13.94
N GLU A 77 -12.01 11.66 14.73
CA GLU A 77 -11.89 12.88 15.56
C GLU A 77 -12.43 14.17 14.93
N THR A 78 -13.73 14.40 15.14
CA THR A 78 -14.17 15.54 15.96
C THR A 78 -15.45 15.13 16.67
N HIS A 79 -15.30 14.39 17.76
CA HIS A 79 -16.32 14.29 18.79
C HIS A 79 -16.24 15.58 19.60
N VAL A 80 -16.87 16.66 19.13
CA VAL A 80 -17.14 17.82 20.00
C VAL A 80 -18.25 17.42 20.96
N HIS A 81 -17.79 17.06 22.15
CA HIS A 81 -18.54 17.07 23.39
C HIS A 81 -19.39 18.35 23.51
N GLY A 82 -20.64 18.16 23.93
CA GLY A 82 -21.24 19.02 24.94
C GLY A 82 -21.76 20.37 24.47
N ALA A 83 -23.07 20.43 24.31
CA ALA A 83 -23.85 21.63 24.58
C ALA A 83 -23.42 22.24 25.93
N SER A 84 -23.00 23.51 25.93
CA SER A 84 -23.00 24.33 27.14
C SER A 84 -22.93 25.82 26.81
N ALA A 85 -23.64 26.57 27.65
CA ALA A 85 -23.65 28.03 27.82
C ALA A 85 -24.48 28.86 26.81
N ALA A 86 -25.77 28.97 27.16
CA ALA A 86 -26.48 30.24 27.15
C ALA A 86 -25.73 31.32 27.97
N GLN A 87 -26.17 32.58 27.80
CA GLN A 87 -25.65 33.87 28.33
C GLN A 87 -24.73 34.55 27.30
N GLN A 88 -25.12 35.65 26.66
CA GLN A 88 -25.76 36.86 27.20
C GLN A 88 -26.85 37.43 26.28
#